data_AF-R7M9A7-F1
#
_entry.id   AF-R7M9A7-F1
#
_cell.length_a   1.000
_cell.length_b   1.000
_cell.length_c   1.000
_cell.angle_alpha   90.00
_cell.angle_beta   90.00
_cell.angle_gamma   90.00
#
_symmetry.space_group_name_H-M   'P 1'
#
loop_
_entity.id
_entity.type
_entity.pdbx_description
1 polymer ?
#
loop_
_entity_poly.entity_id
_entity_poly.type
_entity_poly.pdbx_seq_one_letter_code
_entity_poly.pdbx_strand_id
1 'polypeptide(L)'
;MGKDNIVVEQNEMKTNGIRILKGSIFAIIISAILLIIFALLLCYTNLKEVTMKPVIFTITGISILIGSMTSTKSIKKNGIINGGIVGLIYILILYIISSLFVSGFSITLNSIFMLAIGTITGIIGGIIGVNINKK
;
A
#
# COMPACT_ATOMS: atom_id res chain seq x y z
N MET A 1 17.39 -10.02 -32.46
CA MET A 1 16.91 -11.02 -31.48
C MET A 1 17.25 -10.66 -30.04
N GLY A 2 18.51 -10.43 -29.64
CA GLY A 2 18.82 -10.00 -28.25
C GLY A 2 18.42 -8.56 -27.91
N LYS A 3 18.63 -7.61 -28.84
CA LYS A 3 18.32 -6.18 -28.63
C LYS A 3 16.83 -5.90 -28.47
N ASP A 4 16.00 -6.57 -29.26
CA ASP A 4 14.54 -6.37 -29.28
C ASP A 4 13.90 -6.85 -27.97
N ASN A 5 14.37 -7.99 -27.44
CA ASN A 5 13.92 -8.53 -26.16
C ASN A 5 14.26 -7.61 -24.98
N ILE A 6 15.46 -7.02 -24.98
CA ILE A 6 15.89 -6.07 -23.95
C ILE A 6 15.01 -4.80 -23.98
N VAL A 7 14.68 -4.28 -25.17
CA VAL A 7 13.84 -3.08 -25.32
C VAL A 7 12.41 -3.35 -24.84
N VAL A 8 11.84 -4.51 -25.17
CA VAL A 8 10.49 -4.90 -24.71
C VAL A 8 10.44 -5.03 -23.18
N GLU A 9 11.44 -5.68 -22.58
CA GLU A 9 11.50 -5.89 -21.13
C GLU A 9 11.66 -4.58 -20.34
N GLN A 10 12.45 -3.63 -20.86
CA GLN A 10 12.55 -2.28 -20.30
C GLN A 10 11.23 -1.52 -20.37
N ASN A 11 10.48 -1.67 -21.46
CA ASN A 11 9.20 -0.98 -21.65
C ASN A 11 8.10 -1.57 -20.75
N GLU A 12 8.10 -2.89 -20.54
CA GLU A 12 7.25 -3.55 -19.54
C GLU A 12 7.58 -3.08 -18.13
N MET A 13 8.87 -3.00 -17.76
CA MET A 13 9.28 -2.51 -16.43
C MET A 13 8.85 -1.06 -16.20
N LYS A 14 9.04 -0.16 -17.16
CA LYS A 14 8.56 1.23 -17.06
C LYS A 14 7.05 1.30 -16.87
N THR A 15 6.30 0.54 -17.67
CA THR A 15 4.83 0.51 -17.60
C THR A 15 4.34 -0.06 -16.28
N ASN A 16 4.98 -1.12 -15.77
CA ASN A 16 4.66 -1.72 -14.48
C ASN A 16 4.97 -0.77 -13.32
N GLY A 17 6.10 -0.05 -13.37
CA GLY A 17 6.47 0.95 -12.36
C GLY A 17 5.44 2.08 -12.26
N ILE A 18 4.95 2.61 -13.39
CA ILE A 18 3.91 3.65 -13.40
C ILE A 18 2.61 3.13 -12.79
N ARG A 19 2.24 1.87 -13.07
CA ARG A 19 1.03 1.24 -12.52
C ARG A 19 1.13 1.05 -11.00
N ILE A 20 2.28 0.56 -10.53
CA ILE A 20 2.57 0.40 -9.11
C ILE A 20 2.46 1.75 -8.40
N LEU A 21 3.10 2.79 -8.93
CA LEU A 21 3.05 4.13 -8.34
C LEU A 21 1.61 4.67 -8.27
N LYS A 22 0.83 4.51 -9.35
CA LYS A 22 -0.58 4.91 -9.39
C LYS A 22 -1.41 4.17 -8.33
N GLY A 23 -1.16 2.87 -8.14
CA GLY A 23 -1.83 2.07 -7.11
C GLY A 23 -1.44 2.45 -5.68
N SER A 24 -0.17 2.76 -5.44
CA SER A 24 0.30 3.26 -4.13
C SER A 24 -0.34 4.60 -3.78
N ILE A 25 -0.44 5.52 -4.74
CA ILE A 25 -1.15 6.80 -4.55
C ILE A 25 -2.63 6.55 -4.24
N PHE A 26 -3.27 5.62 -4.97
CA PHE A 26 -4.66 5.25 -4.72
C PHE A 26 -4.88 4.68 -3.31
N ALA A 27 -3.97 3.82 -2.83
CA ALA A 27 -4.00 3.34 -1.45
C ALA A 27 -3.94 4.49 -0.44
N ILE A 28 -3.03 5.45 -0.64
CA ILE A 28 -2.86 6.59 0.26
C ILE A 28 -4.13 7.45 0.30
N ILE A 29 -4.76 7.70 -0.85
CA ILE A 29 -6.01 8.48 -0.93
C ILE A 29 -7.13 7.77 -0.16
N ILE A 30 -7.30 6.46 -0.35
CA ILE A 30 -8.30 5.67 0.39
C ILE A 30 -8.05 5.75 1.90
N SER A 31 -6.80 5.53 2.32
CA SER A 31 -6.42 5.65 3.73
C SER A 31 -6.74 7.02 4.30
N ALA A 32 -6.40 8.09 3.59
CA ALA A 32 -6.65 9.45 4.03
C ALA A 32 -8.15 9.70 4.25
N ILE A 33 -9.00 9.29 3.31
CA ILE A 33 -10.46 9.41 3.42
C ILE A 33 -10.98 8.63 4.64
N LEU A 34 -10.57 7.36 4.79
CA LEU A 34 -11.00 6.52 5.91
C LEU A 34 -10.51 7.05 7.28
N LEU A 35 -9.30 7.59 7.35
CA LEU A 35 -8.75 8.18 8.56
C LEU A 35 -9.48 9.48 8.93
N ILE A 36 -9.87 10.31 7.96
CA ILE A 36 -10.68 11.50 8.22
C ILE A 36 -12.05 11.10 8.78
N ILE A 37 -12.71 10.10 8.18
CA ILE A 37 -13.97 9.56 8.68
C ILE A 37 -13.80 9.05 10.12
N PHE A 38 -12.73 8.32 10.39
CA PHE A 38 -12.44 7.82 11.74
C PHE A 38 -12.16 8.95 12.75
N ALA A 39 -11.45 10.01 12.34
CA ALA A 39 -11.20 11.18 13.18
C ALA A 39 -12.50 11.91 13.55
N LEU A 40 -13.42 12.07 12.59
CA LEU A 40 -14.75 12.64 12.85
C LEU A 40 -15.55 11.75 13.81
N LEU A 41 -15.55 10.43 13.60
CA LEU A 41 -16.20 9.50 14.52
C LEU A 41 -15.64 9.65 15.94
N LEU A 42 -14.32 9.71 16.10
CA LEU A 42 -13.69 9.87 17.41
C LEU A 42 -14.07 11.20 18.10
N CYS A 43 -14.23 12.28 17.31
CA CYS A 43 -14.59 13.59 17.84
C CYS A 43 -16.05 13.68 18.30
N TYR A 44 -16.97 13.01 17.59
CA TYR A 44 -18.41 13.07 17.86
C TYR A 44 -18.98 11.89 18.66
N THR A 45 -18.15 10.90 19.00
CA THR A 45 -18.60 9.71 19.74
C THR A 45 -17.71 9.42 20.95
N ASN A 46 -18.21 8.63 21.89
CA ASN A 46 -17.46 8.21 23.08
C ASN A 46 -16.51 7.03 22.80
N LEU A 47 -15.90 6.99 21.62
CA LEU A 47 -14.90 5.98 21.29
C LEU A 47 -13.65 6.18 22.16
N LYS A 48 -13.19 5.10 22.78
CA LYS A 48 -12.00 5.13 23.64
C LYS A 48 -10.74 5.22 22.78
N GLU A 49 -9.74 5.99 23.20
CA GLU A 49 -8.46 6.10 22.49
C GLU A 49 -7.74 4.75 22.25
N VAL A 50 -8.01 3.74 23.09
CA VAL A 50 -7.50 2.38 22.89
C VAL A 50 -7.92 1.76 21.55
N THR A 51 -9.02 2.22 20.94
CA THR A 51 -9.47 1.75 19.62
C THR A 51 -8.70 2.38 18.46
N MET A 52 -7.89 3.43 18.69
CA MET A 52 -7.18 4.11 17.59
C MET A 52 -6.20 3.18 16.88
N LYS A 53 -5.35 2.46 17.64
CA LYS A 53 -4.36 1.54 17.08
C LYS A 53 -5.00 0.46 16.19
N PRO A 54 -5.94 -0.39 16.67
CA PRO A 54 -6.50 -1.45 15.84
C PRO A 54 -7.21 -0.90 14.60
N VAL A 55 -7.95 0.22 14.71
CA VAL A 55 -8.64 0.81 13.56
C VAL A 55 -7.65 1.34 12.51
N ILE A 56 -6.57 2.02 12.93
CA ILE A 56 -5.53 2.50 12.00
C ILE A 56 -4.86 1.33 11.27
N PHE A 57 -4.57 0.22 11.97
CA PHE A 57 -4.04 -0.99 11.35
C PHE A 57 -5.01 -1.59 10.33
N THR A 58 -6.30 -1.66 10.65
CA THR A 58 -7.33 -2.18 9.73
C THR A 58 -7.48 -1.29 8.50
N ILE A 59 -7.57 0.03 8.67
CA ILE A 59 -7.65 0.99 7.55
C ILE A 59 -6.44 0.85 6.64
N THR A 60 -5.25 0.75 7.24
CA THR A 60 -4.00 0.58 6.48
C THR A 60 -4.00 -0.72 5.68
N GLY A 61 -4.38 -1.83 6.32
CA GLY A 61 -4.46 -3.13 5.65
C GLY A 61 -5.43 -3.11 4.46
N ILE A 62 -6.66 -2.62 4.66
CA ILE A 62 -7.68 -2.55 3.60
C ILE A 62 -7.20 -1.66 2.45
N SER A 63 -6.59 -0.53 2.76
CA SER A 63 -6.15 0.42 1.74
C SER A 63 -4.98 -0.11 0.91
N ILE A 64 -4.00 -0.77 1.55
CA ILE A 64 -2.91 -1.45 0.84
C ILE A 64 -3.46 -2.61 0.00
N LEU A 65 -4.40 -3.39 0.54
CA LEU A 65 -5.03 -4.50 -0.19
C LEU A 65 -5.69 -4.01 -1.48
N ILE A 66 -6.53 -2.98 -1.40
CA ILE A 66 -7.24 -2.41 -2.56
C ILE A 66 -6.25 -1.74 -3.52
N GLY A 67 -5.29 -0.97 -3.02
CA GLY A 67 -4.30 -0.30 -3.86
C GLY A 67 -3.37 -1.26 -4.59
N SER A 68 -2.90 -2.32 -3.92
CA SER A 68 -2.08 -3.37 -4.54
C SER A 68 -2.88 -4.17 -5.57
N MET A 69 -4.09 -4.58 -5.24
CA MET A 69 -4.98 -5.29 -6.16
C MET A 69 -5.30 -4.47 -7.42
N THR A 70 -5.59 -3.17 -7.27
CA THR A 70 -5.87 -2.29 -8.41
C THR A 70 -4.63 -2.01 -9.25
N SER A 71 -3.45 -1.87 -8.64
CA SER A 71 -2.17 -1.68 -9.36
C SER A 71 -1.77 -2.91 -10.17
N THR A 72 -1.89 -4.10 -9.57
CA THR A 72 -1.42 -5.35 -10.17
C THR A 72 -2.42 -5.99 -11.11
N LYS A 73 -3.70 -5.57 -11.09
CA LYS A 73 -4.71 -6.06 -12.05
C LYS A 73 -4.27 -5.89 -13.51
N SER A 74 -3.56 -4.82 -13.84
CA SER A 74 -3.07 -4.61 -15.20
C SER A 74 -1.78 -5.37 -15.52
N ILE A 75 -1.12 -5.96 -14.51
CA ILE A 75 0.17 -6.63 -14.62
C ILE A 75 -0.05 -8.13 -14.82
N LYS A 76 0.61 -8.72 -15.82
CA LYS A 76 0.40 -10.13 -16.22
C LYS A 76 1.12 -11.15 -15.34
N LYS A 77 2.19 -10.76 -14.64
CA LYS A 77 3.08 -11.66 -13.87
C LYS A 77 3.55 -11.02 -12.55
N ASN A 78 4.06 -11.86 -11.63
CA ASN A 78 4.76 -11.47 -10.41
C ASN A 78 3.93 -10.65 -9.39
N GLY A 79 2.71 -11.11 -9.06
CA GLY A 79 1.84 -10.46 -8.08
C GLY A 79 2.49 -10.27 -6.69
N ILE A 80 3.33 -11.22 -6.26
CA ILE A 80 4.06 -11.15 -4.99
C ILE A 80 4.99 -9.92 -4.97
N ILE A 81 5.87 -9.80 -5.99
CA ILE A 81 6.87 -8.73 -6.05
C ILE A 81 6.17 -7.38 -6.21
N ASN A 82 5.25 -7.25 -7.17
CA ASN A 82 4.60 -5.96 -7.44
C ASN A 82 3.71 -5.52 -6.28
N GLY A 83 2.99 -6.46 -5.65
CA GLY A 83 2.17 -6.19 -4.47
C GLY A 83 3.00 -5.81 -3.24
N GLY A 84 4.10 -6.52 -3.00
CA GLY A 84 5.06 -6.19 -1.95
C GLY A 84 5.67 -4.80 -2.12
N ILE A 85 6.01 -4.41 -3.36
CA ILE A 85 6.52 -3.07 -3.68
C ILE A 85 5.47 -2.00 -3.38
N VAL A 86 4.19 -2.21 -3.72
CA VAL A 86 3.11 -1.28 -3.37
C VAL A 86 3.01 -1.09 -1.85
N GLY A 87 2.99 -2.20 -1.10
CA GLY A 87 2.95 -2.17 0.37
C GLY A 87 4.15 -1.44 0.98
N LEU A 88 5.36 -1.72 0.47
CA LEU A 88 6.59 -1.04 0.91
C LEU A 88 6.56 0.46 0.62
N ILE A 89 6.19 0.86 -0.61
CA ILE A 89 6.09 2.29 -0.98
C ILE A 89 5.09 2.99 -0.07
N TYR A 90 3.93 2.37 0.18
CA TYR A 90 2.91 2.93 1.07
C TYR A 90 3.47 3.15 2.49
N ILE A 91 4.08 2.13 3.09
CA ILE A 91 4.59 2.22 4.46
C ILE A 91 5.73 3.22 4.56
N LEU A 92 6.63 3.27 3.57
CA LEU A 92 7.70 4.26 3.51
C LEU A 92 7.15 5.68 3.46
N ILE A 93 6.16 5.94 2.61
CA ILE A 93 5.51 7.26 2.53
C ILE A 93 4.84 7.60 3.86
N LEU A 94 4.10 6.65 4.45
CA LEU A 94 3.44 6.85 5.74
C LEU A 94 4.45 7.14 6.86
N TYR A 95 5.61 6.47 6.85
CA TYR A 95 6.67 6.68 7.82
C TYR A 95 7.32 8.07 7.67
N ILE A 96 7.60 8.50 6.44
CA ILE A 96 8.11 9.86 6.15
C ILE A 96 7.11 10.90 6.63
N ILE A 97 5.82 10.74 6.29
CA ILE A 97 4.76 11.64 6.76
C ILE A 97 4.76 11.65 8.29
N SER A 98 4.66 10.49 8.95
CA SER A 98 4.64 10.40 10.41
C SER A 98 5.84 11.09 11.07
N SER A 99 7.03 10.97 10.47
CA SER A 99 8.24 11.58 11.01
C SER A 99 8.31 13.10 10.82
N LEU A 100 7.51 13.69 9.92
CA LEU A 100 7.40 15.14 9.79
C LEU A 100 6.49 15.74 10.88
N PHE A 101 5.48 14.97 11.32
CA PHE A 101 4.53 15.42 12.34
C PHE A 101 4.98 15.12 13.77
N VAL A 102 5.65 13.98 13.98
CA VAL A 102 6.25 13.63 15.27
C VAL A 102 7.69 14.12 15.26
N SER A 103 8.06 14.99 16.20
CA SER A 103 9.37 15.62 16.29
C SER A 103 10.50 14.61 16.60
N GLY A 104 10.88 13.80 15.61
CA GLY A 104 11.97 12.83 15.66
C GLY A 104 11.72 11.55 14.84
N PHE A 105 12.75 11.07 14.15
CA PHE A 105 12.75 9.74 13.53
C PHE A 105 12.87 8.68 14.65
N SER A 106 11.73 8.13 15.09
CA SER A 106 11.69 7.01 16.02
C SER A 106 11.09 5.79 15.35
N ILE A 107 11.86 4.71 15.23
CA ILE A 107 11.35 3.40 14.80
C ILE A 107 10.79 2.72 16.05
N THR A 108 9.46 2.60 16.12
CA THR A 108 8.79 1.90 17.21
C THR A 108 8.44 0.47 16.81
N LEU A 109 8.18 -0.40 17.80
CA LEU A 109 7.66 -1.75 17.57
C LEU A 109 6.38 -1.74 16.70
N ASN A 110 5.52 -0.73 16.88
CA ASN A 110 4.32 -0.57 16.05
C ASN A 110 4.68 -0.32 14.58
N SER A 111 5.71 0.49 14.31
CA SER A 111 6.19 0.76 12.95
C SER A 111 6.70 -0.50 12.26
N ILE A 112 7.39 -1.38 13.00
CA ILE A 112 7.88 -2.67 12.49
C ILE A 112 6.71 -3.62 12.18
N PHE A 113 5.74 -3.72 13.10
CA PHE A 113 4.52 -4.51 12.84
C PHE A 113 3.75 -4.00 11.63
N MET A 114 3.63 -2.68 11.49
CA MET A 114 2.97 -2.05 10.36
C MET A 114 3.68 -2.34 9.04
N LEU A 115 5.03 -2.33 9.05
CA LEU A 115 5.84 -2.72 7.91
C LEU A 115 5.59 -4.17 7.49
N ALA A 116 5.61 -5.11 8.45
CA ALA A 116 5.38 -6.51 8.18
C ALA A 116 3.96 -6.77 7.65
N ILE A 117 2.95 -6.27 8.36
CA ILE A 117 1.54 -6.43 7.98
C ILE A 117 1.28 -5.79 6.63
N GLY A 118 1.68 -4.54 6.42
CA GLY A 118 1.42 -3.85 5.16
C GLY A 118 2.12 -4.52 3.97
N THR A 119 3.34 -5.06 4.15
CA THR A 119 4.02 -5.80 3.08
C THR A 119 3.30 -7.11 2.77
N ILE A 120 2.90 -7.88 3.80
CA ILE A 120 2.16 -9.14 3.62
C ILE A 120 0.80 -8.87 2.96
N THR A 121 0.08 -7.85 3.40
CA THR A 121 -1.20 -7.46 2.81
C THR A 121 -1.04 -6.97 1.36
N GLY A 122 0.03 -6.24 1.06
CA GLY A 122 0.39 -5.85 -0.30
C GLY A 122 0.68 -7.04 -1.19
N ILE A 123 1.41 -8.05 -0.70
CA ILE A 123 1.64 -9.31 -1.41
C ILE A 123 0.31 -10.01 -1.72
N ILE A 124 -0.58 -10.13 -0.72
CA ILE A 124 -1.89 -10.79 -0.88
C ILE A 124 -2.72 -10.06 -1.93
N GLY A 125 -2.88 -8.75 -1.81
CA GLY A 125 -3.63 -7.95 -2.79
C GLY A 125 -2.99 -8.00 -4.18
N GLY A 126 -1.65 -8.01 -4.25
CA GLY A 126 -0.89 -8.18 -5.47
C GLY A 126 -1.16 -9.50 -6.19
N ILE A 127 -1.17 -10.62 -5.47
CA ILE A 127 -1.50 -11.96 -5.98
C ILE A 127 -2.93 -11.97 -6.53
N ILE A 128 -3.89 -11.45 -5.74
CA ILE A 128 -5.30 -11.38 -6.13
C ILE A 128 -5.46 -10.55 -7.41
N GLY A 129 -4.83 -9.39 -7.50
CA GLY A 129 -4.92 -8.50 -8.66
C GLY A 129 -4.42 -9.16 -9.95
N VAL A 130 -3.25 -9.80 -9.93
CA VAL A 130 -2.71 -10.48 -11.13
C VAL A 130 -3.61 -11.62 -11.60
N ASN A 131 -4.25 -12.35 -10.67
CA ASN A 131 -5.13 -13.46 -11.04
C ASN A 131 -6.49 -13.02 -11.59
N ILE A 132 -6.98 -11.83 -11.25
CA ILE A 132 -8.29 -11.33 -11.70
C ILE A 132 -8.34 -11.03 -13.19
N ASN A 133 -7.21 -10.65 -13.79
CA ASN A 133 -7.14 -10.28 -15.20
C ASN A 133 -6.63 -11.41 -16.10
N LYS A 134 -6.50 -12.63 -15.55
CA LYS A 134 -6.12 -13.84 -16.29
C LYS A 134 -7.31 -14.57 -16.92
N LYS A 135 -8.49 -13.98 -16.85
CA LYS A 135 -9.73 -14.50 -17.44
C LYS A 135 -9.96 -13.84 -18.79
#